data_AF-A0A7C5QDT2-F1
#
_entry.id   AF-A0A7C5QDT2-F1
#
_cell.length_a   1.000
_cell.length_b   1.000
_cell.length_c   1.000
_cell.angle_alpha   90.00
_cell.angle_beta   90.00
_cell.angle_gamma   90.00
#
_symmetry.space_group_name_H-M   'P 1'
#
loop_
_entity.id
_entity.type
_entity.pdbx_description
1 polymer ?
#
loop_
_entity_poly.entity_id
_entity_poly.type
_entity_poly.pdbx_seq_one_letter_code
_entity_poly.pdbx_strand_id
1 'polypeptide(L)'
;MGLRPCMFSRLSLNCRHVFNLRANLVRQVDYAPKPIDPDFLKKPDEFPVTGTHNGHEVRAEGIVRLDANGNPYPTKLGIHGKIVAVDWEACIADGICMDVCPVNVFEWALNPGRSGTGNDLYPLEGELYEKYRTDKSEPIREADCIFCMACEASCPTKAIKINPP
;
A
#
# COMPACT_ATOMS: atom_id res chain seq x y z
N MET A 1 20.50 -36.99 47.52
CA MET A 1 20.36 -35.75 46.73
C MET A 1 21.13 -35.98 45.42
N GLY A 2 20.54 -36.07 44.23
CA GLY A 2 19.59 -35.13 43.63
C GLY A 2 20.36 -34.40 42.53
N LEU A 3 20.13 -34.79 41.26
CA LEU A 3 20.25 -34.00 40.01
C LEU A 3 20.15 -34.97 38.82
N ARG A 4 18.93 -35.18 38.33
CA ARG A 4 18.69 -35.78 37.01
C ARG A 4 18.90 -34.70 35.95
N PRO A 5 19.53 -35.00 34.81
CA PRO A 5 19.76 -33.99 33.76
C PRO A 5 18.44 -33.58 33.11
N CYS A 6 18.26 -32.27 32.90
CA CYS A 6 17.18 -31.72 32.11
C CYS A 6 17.25 -32.30 30.69
N MET A 7 16.22 -33.06 30.34
CA MET A 7 15.97 -33.54 29.00
C MET A 7 15.71 -32.29 28.12
N PHE A 8 16.66 -31.94 27.25
CA PHE A 8 16.47 -30.95 26.20
C PHE A 8 15.38 -31.47 25.26
N SER A 9 14.13 -31.11 25.53
CA SER A 9 13.03 -31.27 24.60
C SER A 9 13.29 -30.35 23.42
N ARG A 10 13.58 -30.94 22.26
CA ARG A 10 13.58 -30.28 20.95
C ARG A 10 12.17 -29.76 20.65
N LEU A 11 11.80 -28.59 21.17
CA LEU A 11 10.80 -27.77 20.48
C LEU A 11 11.51 -27.05 19.33
N SER A 12 11.65 -27.77 18.23
CA SER A 12 11.67 -27.19 16.88
C SER A 12 10.29 -26.54 16.66
N LEU A 13 10.07 -25.37 17.28
CA LEU A 13 8.96 -24.51 16.91
C LEU A 13 9.18 -24.09 15.46
N ASN A 14 8.34 -24.65 14.59
CA ASN A 14 8.29 -24.45 13.16
C ASN A 14 8.51 -22.98 12.78
N CYS A 15 9.71 -22.65 12.30
CA CYS A 15 9.99 -21.39 11.58
C CYS A 15 9.08 -21.24 10.33
N ARG A 16 8.47 -22.34 9.85
CA ARG A 16 7.45 -22.32 8.78
C ARG A 16 6.09 -21.72 9.18
N HIS A 17 5.73 -21.68 10.46
CA HIS A 17 4.42 -21.11 10.85
C HIS A 17 4.43 -19.58 10.92
N VAL A 18 5.57 -18.97 11.26
CA VAL A 18 5.69 -17.51 11.36
C VAL A 18 5.72 -16.85 9.97
N PHE A 19 6.33 -17.51 8.98
CA PHE A 19 6.31 -17.03 7.59
C PHE A 19 4.89 -17.01 6.99
N ASN A 20 3.99 -17.89 7.44
CA ASN A 20 2.67 -18.06 6.83
C ASN A 20 1.60 -17.08 7.38
N LEU A 21 1.85 -16.46 8.53
CA LEU A 21 0.92 -15.48 9.12
C LEU A 21 0.96 -14.12 8.40
N ARG A 22 2.12 -13.72 7.85
CA ARG A 22 2.23 -12.51 7.01
C ARG A 22 1.76 -12.71 5.57
N ALA A 23 1.83 -13.94 5.06
CA ALA A 23 1.39 -14.26 3.69
C ALA A 23 -0.13 -14.12 3.50
N ASN A 24 -0.92 -14.15 4.59
CA ASN A 24 -2.38 -14.00 4.55
C ASN A 24 -2.89 -12.55 4.64
N LEU A 25 -2.02 -11.57 4.91
CA LEU A 25 -2.42 -10.16 5.01
C LEU A 25 -2.11 -9.35 3.75
N VAL A 26 -1.16 -9.82 2.93
CA VAL A 26 -0.83 -9.17 1.65
C VAL A 26 -1.83 -9.61 0.58
N ARG A 27 -2.64 -8.66 0.08
CA ARG A 27 -3.61 -8.96 -0.98
C ARG A 27 -2.86 -9.20 -2.29
N GLN A 28 -3.00 -10.40 -2.83
CA GLN A 28 -2.39 -10.77 -4.10
C GLN A 28 -3.11 -10.05 -5.25
N VAL A 29 -2.34 -9.50 -6.18
CA VAL A 29 -2.83 -8.86 -7.41
C VAL A 29 -2.38 -9.67 -8.63
N ASP A 30 -3.08 -9.50 -9.75
CA ASP A 30 -2.86 -10.20 -11.03
C ASP A 30 -1.81 -9.52 -11.94
N TYR A 31 -1.08 -8.53 -11.42
CA TYR A 31 -0.04 -7.76 -12.10
C TYR A 31 1.21 -7.60 -11.22
N ALA A 32 2.32 -7.11 -11.79
CA ALA A 32 3.55 -6.87 -11.02
C ALA A 32 3.67 -5.39 -10.62
N PRO A 33 3.42 -5.01 -9.35
CA PRO A 33 3.48 -3.61 -8.92
C PRO A 33 4.85 -3.00 -9.20
N LYS A 34 4.87 -1.90 -9.94
CA LYS A 34 6.04 -1.06 -10.16
C LYS A 34 6.12 0.02 -9.06
N PRO A 35 7.30 0.29 -8.48
CA PRO A 35 7.47 1.43 -7.58
C PRO A 35 6.97 2.74 -8.18
N ILE A 36 6.43 3.61 -7.33
CA ILE A 36 6.07 4.97 -7.73
C ILE A 36 7.31 5.69 -8.30
N ASP A 37 7.12 6.45 -9.38
CA ASP A 37 8.18 7.28 -9.92
C ASP A 37 8.53 8.38 -8.91
N PRO A 38 9.77 8.44 -8.38
CA PRO A 38 10.13 9.43 -7.36
C PRO A 38 10.09 10.87 -7.86
N ASP A 39 10.12 11.07 -9.18
CA ASP A 39 10.12 12.37 -9.85
C ASP A 39 8.78 12.66 -10.56
N PHE A 40 7.70 11.94 -10.25
CA PHE A 40 6.39 12.11 -10.91
C PHE A 40 5.90 13.58 -10.92
N LEU A 41 6.18 14.36 -9.88
CA LEU A 41 5.84 15.78 -9.80
C LEU A 41 6.57 16.66 -10.83
N LYS A 42 7.72 16.21 -11.34
CA LYS A 42 8.54 16.92 -12.34
C LYS A 42 8.21 16.52 -13.77
N LYS A 43 7.26 15.59 -13.96
CA LYS A 43 6.89 15.01 -15.26
C LYS A 43 5.40 15.23 -15.54
N PRO A 44 4.93 16.47 -15.69
CA PRO A 44 3.51 16.76 -15.88
C PRO A 44 2.94 16.17 -17.17
N ASP A 45 3.77 15.90 -18.18
CA ASP A 45 3.35 15.25 -19.42
C ASP A 45 3.04 13.75 -19.22
N GLU A 46 3.75 13.09 -18.29
CA GLU A 46 3.53 11.67 -17.95
C GLU A 46 2.50 11.51 -16.82
N PHE A 47 2.50 12.43 -15.85
CA PHE A 47 1.64 12.43 -14.67
C PHE A 47 0.83 13.73 -14.55
N PRO A 48 -0.04 14.05 -15.52
CA PRO A 48 -0.87 15.23 -15.46
C PRO A 48 -1.85 15.14 -14.29
N VAL A 49 -2.23 16.30 -13.74
CA VAL A 49 -3.34 16.36 -12.77
C VAL A 49 -4.63 16.07 -13.50
N THR A 50 -5.28 14.96 -13.16
CA THR A 50 -6.50 14.48 -13.81
C THR A 50 -7.74 14.78 -13.00
N GLY A 51 -7.60 15.09 -11.71
CA GLY A 51 -8.73 15.45 -10.86
C GLY A 51 -8.34 15.63 -9.41
N THR A 52 -9.35 15.49 -8.54
CA THR A 52 -9.22 15.52 -7.09
C THR A 52 -10.10 14.44 -6.47
N HIS A 53 -9.62 13.80 -5.41
CA HIS A 53 -10.38 12.81 -4.64
C HIS A 53 -10.19 13.13 -3.15
N ASN A 54 -11.27 13.16 -2.36
CA ASN A 54 -11.23 13.40 -0.91
C ASN A 54 -10.38 14.61 -0.45
N GLY A 55 -10.27 15.65 -1.27
CA GLY A 55 -9.57 16.89 -0.94
C GLY A 55 -8.11 16.97 -1.38
N HIS A 56 -7.56 15.92 -1.99
CA HIS A 56 -6.20 15.92 -2.56
C HIS A 56 -6.20 15.72 -4.08
N GLU A 57 -5.07 16.08 -4.69
CA GLU A 57 -4.88 15.98 -6.14
C GLU A 57 -4.74 14.51 -6.59
N VAL A 58 -5.31 14.17 -7.75
CA VAL A 58 -5.13 12.88 -8.41
C VAL A 58 -4.41 13.11 -9.74
N ARG A 59 -3.39 12.29 -10.03
CA ARG A 59 -2.59 12.34 -11.26
C ARG A 59 -2.69 11.06 -12.06
N ALA A 60 -2.65 11.20 -13.38
CA ALA A 60 -2.65 10.09 -14.33
C ALA A 60 -3.81 9.09 -14.17
N GLU A 61 -4.93 9.49 -13.57
CA GLU A 61 -6.13 8.66 -13.56
C GLU A 61 -6.68 8.54 -14.99
N GLY A 62 -7.14 7.35 -15.36
CA GLY A 62 -7.60 7.04 -16.72
C GLY A 62 -6.48 6.78 -17.74
N ILE A 63 -5.20 7.01 -17.38
CA ILE A 63 -4.04 6.73 -18.24
C ILE A 63 -3.55 5.31 -17.98
N VAL A 64 -3.38 4.52 -19.05
CA VAL A 64 -2.79 3.18 -18.97
C VAL A 64 -1.29 3.32 -18.73
N ARG A 65 -0.80 2.81 -17.60
CA ARG A 65 0.63 2.72 -17.27
C ARG A 65 1.11 1.27 -17.39
N LEU A 66 2.42 1.08 -17.35
CA LEU A 66 3.04 -0.25 -17.42
C LEU A 66 3.51 -0.71 -16.04
N ASP A 67 3.29 -1.99 -15.78
CA ASP A 67 3.73 -2.72 -14.58
C ASP A 67 5.25 -2.97 -14.60
N ALA A 68 5.78 -3.65 -13.58
CA ALA A 68 7.22 -3.90 -13.47
C ALA A 68 7.77 -4.84 -14.57
N ASN A 69 6.90 -5.62 -15.23
CA ASN A 69 7.25 -6.51 -16.33
C ASN A 69 7.05 -5.85 -17.71
N GLY A 70 6.57 -4.61 -17.76
CA GLY A 70 6.26 -3.90 -19.00
C GLY A 70 4.88 -4.21 -19.58
N ASN A 71 4.01 -4.91 -18.85
CA ASN A 71 2.63 -5.16 -19.25
C ASN A 71 1.74 -3.98 -18.86
N PRO A 72 0.65 -3.70 -19.60
CA PRO A 72 -0.31 -2.67 -19.19
C PRO A 72 -1.00 -3.09 -17.89
N TYR A 73 -1.11 -2.15 -16.94
CA TYR A 73 -1.93 -2.38 -15.76
C TYR A 73 -3.40 -2.64 -16.14
N PRO A 74 -4.11 -3.54 -15.42
CA PRO A 74 -5.54 -3.74 -15.61
C PRO A 74 -6.37 -2.56 -15.08
N THR A 75 -5.79 -1.75 -14.21
CA THR A 75 -6.39 -0.59 -13.58
C THR A 75 -5.86 0.73 -14.18
N LYS A 76 -6.57 1.83 -13.91
CA LYS A 76 -6.18 3.20 -14.33
C LYS A 76 -6.49 4.22 -13.24
N LEU A 77 -6.04 3.95 -12.02
CA LEU A 77 -6.39 4.68 -10.81
C LEU A 77 -5.47 5.88 -10.54
N GLY A 78 -4.27 5.87 -11.10
CA GLY A 78 -3.34 7.00 -10.97
C GLY A 78 -2.67 7.11 -9.59
N ILE A 79 -2.20 8.32 -9.27
CA ILE A 79 -1.47 8.67 -8.04
C ILE A 79 -2.32 9.67 -7.25
N HIS A 80 -2.60 9.34 -6.00
CA HIS A 80 -3.42 10.13 -5.10
C HIS A 80 -2.54 10.87 -4.09
N GLY A 81 -2.70 12.19 -3.99
CA GLY A 81 -1.94 13.05 -3.09
C GLY A 81 -0.70 13.68 -3.73
N LYS A 82 -0.16 14.69 -3.06
CA LYS A 82 1.03 15.44 -3.48
C LYS A 82 2.12 15.43 -2.41
N ILE A 83 1.80 15.86 -1.19
CA ILE A 83 2.70 15.85 -0.04
C ILE A 83 2.93 14.40 0.38
N VAL A 84 1.86 13.62 0.43
CA VAL A 84 1.88 12.17 0.62
C VAL A 84 1.20 11.56 -0.59
N ALA A 85 2.01 11.12 -1.55
CA ALA A 85 1.52 10.52 -2.77
C ALA A 85 1.45 8.99 -2.63
N VAL A 86 0.31 8.40 -2.98
CA VAL A 86 0.11 6.96 -3.06
C VAL A 86 -0.26 6.59 -4.48
N ASP A 87 0.58 5.79 -5.12
CA ASP A 87 0.30 5.19 -6.41
C ASP A 87 -0.69 4.03 -6.26
N TRP A 88 -1.92 4.22 -6.72
CA TRP A 88 -2.99 3.23 -6.61
C TRP A 88 -2.82 2.03 -7.54
N GLU A 89 -2.01 2.15 -8.60
CA GLU A 89 -1.58 1.01 -9.43
C GLU A 89 -0.57 0.12 -8.68
N ALA A 90 0.27 0.72 -7.84
CA ALA A 90 1.28 0.00 -7.08
C ALA A 90 0.78 -0.47 -5.70
N CYS A 91 -0.31 0.10 -5.20
CA CYS A 91 -0.88 -0.22 -3.90
C CYS A 91 -1.59 -1.58 -3.90
N ILE A 92 -1.13 -2.49 -3.04
CA ILE A 92 -1.64 -3.86 -2.90
C ILE A 92 -2.44 -4.08 -1.60
N ALA A 93 -2.98 -3.02 -1.01
CA ALA A 93 -3.71 -3.08 0.26
C ALA A 93 -2.97 -3.78 1.43
N ASP A 94 -1.63 -3.66 1.48
CA ASP A 94 -0.83 -4.27 2.55
C ASP A 94 -1.14 -3.68 3.94
N GLY A 95 -1.43 -2.37 4.01
CA GLY A 95 -1.87 -1.71 5.24
C GLY A 95 -0.75 -1.22 6.17
N ILE A 96 0.51 -1.66 6.00
CA ILE A 96 1.60 -1.27 6.92
C ILE A 96 1.78 0.24 7.05
N CYS A 97 1.48 1.00 6.00
CA CYS A 97 1.55 2.46 5.99
C CYS A 97 0.64 3.12 7.04
N MET A 98 -0.52 2.51 7.33
CA MET A 98 -1.44 2.98 8.38
C MET A 98 -0.91 2.63 9.77
N ASP A 99 -0.33 1.44 9.94
CA ASP A 99 0.19 0.98 11.23
C ASP A 99 1.45 1.76 11.67
N VAL A 100 2.27 2.22 10.71
CA VAL A 100 3.51 2.97 11.01
C VAL A 100 3.33 4.48 11.03
N CYS A 101 2.17 5.00 10.60
CA CYS A 101 1.94 6.45 10.53
C CYS A 101 1.53 7.00 11.90
N PRO A 102 2.37 7.81 12.58
CA PRO A 102 2.07 8.28 13.93
C PRO A 102 0.96 9.34 14.00
N VAL A 103 0.56 9.89 12.84
CA VAL A 103 -0.39 11.00 12.73
C VAL A 103 -1.68 10.61 11.98
N ASN A 104 -1.83 9.32 11.62
CA ASN A 104 -3.00 8.78 10.94
C ASN A 104 -3.36 9.54 9.64
N VAL A 105 -2.40 9.62 8.71
CA VAL A 105 -2.58 10.25 7.39
C VAL A 105 -3.53 9.45 6.50
N PHE A 106 -3.52 8.13 6.64
CA PHE A 106 -4.12 7.21 5.69
C PHE A 106 -5.44 6.60 6.19
N GLU A 107 -6.34 6.33 5.23
CA GLU A 107 -7.61 5.61 5.41
C GLU A 107 -7.83 4.63 4.26
N TRP A 108 -8.68 3.62 4.44
CA TRP A 108 -9.08 2.71 3.36
C TRP A 108 -10.09 3.38 2.42
N ALA A 109 -9.78 3.42 1.12
CA ALA A 109 -10.61 4.09 0.12
C ALA A 109 -11.98 3.42 -0.08
N LEU A 110 -12.04 2.09 -0.01
CA LEU A 110 -13.27 1.32 -0.18
C LEU A 110 -13.92 0.94 1.16
N ASN A 111 -13.29 1.27 2.29
CA ASN A 111 -13.84 1.10 3.63
C ASN A 111 -13.70 2.39 4.47
N PRO A 112 -14.47 3.44 4.15
CA PRO A 112 -14.33 4.75 4.81
C PRO A 112 -14.52 4.66 6.32
N GLY A 113 -13.76 5.47 7.05
CA GLY A 113 -13.66 5.50 8.51
C GLY A 113 -12.81 4.37 9.11
N ARG A 114 -12.16 3.53 8.30
CA ARG A 114 -11.30 2.45 8.77
C ARG A 114 -9.84 2.65 8.36
N SER A 115 -8.94 2.27 9.25
CA SER A 115 -7.49 2.26 9.01
C SER A 115 -6.84 1.07 9.72
N GLY A 116 -5.60 0.78 9.35
CA GLY A 116 -4.81 -0.32 9.91
C GLY A 116 -4.88 -1.59 9.08
N THR A 117 -3.82 -2.39 9.16
CA THR A 117 -3.67 -3.64 8.40
C THR A 117 -4.82 -4.62 8.70
N GLY A 118 -5.44 -5.15 7.65
CA GLY A 118 -6.53 -6.12 7.75
C GLY A 118 -7.92 -5.52 7.99
N ASN A 119 -8.05 -4.19 8.05
CA ASN A 119 -9.33 -3.48 8.09
C ASN A 119 -9.81 -3.01 6.71
N ASP A 120 -9.17 -3.46 5.64
CA ASP A 120 -9.53 -3.18 4.24
C ASP A 120 -10.83 -3.91 3.83
N LEU A 121 -11.48 -3.42 2.77
CA LEU A 121 -12.60 -4.13 2.15
C LEU A 121 -12.08 -5.34 1.36
N TYR A 122 -12.31 -6.55 1.88
CA TYR A 122 -11.91 -7.81 1.23
C TYR A 122 -12.85 -8.98 1.59
N PRO A 123 -13.16 -9.90 0.65
CA PRO A 123 -12.78 -9.87 -0.77
C PRO A 123 -13.55 -8.79 -1.54
N LEU A 124 -12.93 -8.28 -2.62
CA LEU A 124 -13.67 -7.49 -3.62
C LEU A 124 -14.34 -8.43 -4.60
N GLU A 125 -15.57 -8.12 -5.01
CA GLU A 125 -16.35 -8.90 -5.96
C GLU A 125 -16.97 -7.99 -7.04
N GLY A 126 -17.28 -8.56 -8.21
CA GLY A 126 -17.94 -7.87 -9.32
C GLY A 126 -17.20 -6.61 -9.78
N GLU A 127 -17.95 -5.53 -9.97
CA GLU A 127 -17.43 -4.25 -10.48
C GLU A 127 -16.30 -3.66 -9.62
N LEU A 128 -16.31 -3.90 -8.30
CA LEU A 128 -15.26 -3.42 -7.41
C LEU A 128 -13.94 -4.14 -7.67
N TYR A 129 -13.97 -5.45 -7.88
CA TYR A 129 -12.77 -6.22 -8.22
C TYR A 129 -12.25 -5.86 -9.61
N GLU A 130 -13.14 -5.63 -10.57
CA GLU A 130 -12.77 -5.18 -11.91
C GLU A 130 -12.11 -3.81 -11.91
N LYS A 131 -12.60 -2.89 -11.07
CA LYS A 131 -12.09 -1.52 -11.01
C LYS A 131 -10.81 -1.36 -10.18
N TYR A 132 -10.70 -2.03 -9.02
CA TYR A 132 -9.65 -1.73 -8.05
C TYR A 132 -8.66 -2.88 -7.82
N ARG A 133 -9.07 -4.12 -8.11
CA ARG A 133 -8.39 -5.39 -7.75
C ARG A 133 -8.24 -5.64 -6.24
N THR A 134 -7.91 -4.62 -5.47
CA THR A 134 -7.78 -4.59 -4.00
C THR A 134 -8.17 -3.21 -3.49
N ASP A 135 -8.46 -3.08 -2.19
CA ASP A 135 -8.63 -1.77 -1.55
C ASP A 135 -7.37 -0.90 -1.71
N LYS A 136 -7.48 0.40 -1.46
CA LYS A 136 -6.39 1.36 -1.66
C LYS A 136 -6.18 2.20 -0.42
N SER A 137 -4.91 2.48 -0.13
CA SER A 137 -4.53 3.40 0.93
C SER A 137 -4.69 4.83 0.43
N GLU A 138 -5.61 5.57 1.02
CA GLU A 138 -5.92 6.95 0.67
C GLU A 138 -5.23 7.92 1.64
N PRO A 139 -4.40 8.87 1.18
CA PRO A 139 -3.77 9.87 2.04
C PRO A 139 -4.71 11.05 2.37
N ILE A 140 -5.88 10.77 2.93
CA ILE A 140 -6.94 11.75 3.22
C ILE A 140 -6.48 12.92 4.09
N ARG A 141 -5.48 12.71 4.94
CA ARG A 141 -4.90 13.73 5.83
C ARG A 141 -3.45 14.04 5.47
N GLU A 142 -3.11 14.10 4.17
CA GLU A 142 -1.73 14.35 3.73
C GLU A 142 -1.10 15.63 4.32
N ALA A 143 -1.91 16.64 4.63
CA ALA A 143 -1.46 17.89 5.25
C ALA A 143 -0.92 17.71 6.68
N ASP A 144 -1.29 16.62 7.37
CA ASP A 144 -0.84 16.33 8.74
C ASP A 144 0.48 15.55 8.76
N CYS A 145 1.03 15.21 7.59
CA CYS A 145 2.28 14.49 7.46
C CYS A 145 3.44 15.24 8.14
N ILE A 146 4.17 14.53 9.01
CA ILE A 146 5.36 15.05 9.71
C ILE A 146 6.69 14.64 9.04
N PHE A 147 6.63 14.11 7.82
CA PHE A 147 7.82 13.78 7.02
C PHE A 147 8.78 12.79 7.72
N CYS A 148 8.24 11.77 8.40
CA CYS A 148 9.06 10.75 9.07
C CYS A 148 9.53 9.62 8.14
N MET A 149 8.99 9.54 6.92
CA MET A 149 9.33 8.58 5.85
C MET A 149 9.09 7.10 6.20
N ALA A 150 8.45 6.81 7.33
CA ALA A 150 8.18 5.45 7.77
C ALA A 150 7.30 4.68 6.77
N CYS A 151 6.22 5.30 6.28
CA CYS A 151 5.32 4.67 5.33
C CYS A 151 5.98 4.40 3.95
N GLU A 152 6.81 5.32 3.45
CA GLU A 152 7.61 5.13 2.22
C GLU A 152 8.62 3.98 2.38
N ALA A 153 9.31 3.92 3.52
CA ALA A 153 10.30 2.88 3.81
C ALA A 153 9.65 1.51 4.04
N SER A 154 8.49 1.43 4.69
CA SER A 154 7.82 0.18 5.03
C SER A 154 6.96 -0.41 3.91
N CYS A 155 6.50 0.40 2.95
CA CYS A 155 5.68 -0.08 1.85
C CYS A 155 6.43 -1.17 1.04
N PRO A 156 5.85 -2.38 0.87
CA PRO A 156 6.52 -3.50 0.19
C PRO A 156 6.68 -3.26 -1.32
N THR A 157 5.72 -2.58 -1.95
CA THR A 157 5.74 -2.28 -3.40
C THR A 157 6.31 -0.92 -3.73
N LYS A 158 6.73 -0.13 -2.71
CA LYS A 158 7.19 1.25 -2.89
C LYS A 158 6.17 2.11 -3.65
N ALA A 159 4.90 1.97 -3.29
CA ALA A 159 3.80 2.75 -3.85
C ALA A 159 3.69 4.18 -3.29
N ILE A 160 4.39 4.47 -2.19
CA ILE A 160 4.23 5.74 -1.46
C ILE A 160 5.46 6.61 -1.69
N LYS A 161 5.24 7.90 -1.97
CA LYS A 161 6.28 8.93 -2.00
C LYS A 161 5.91 10.11 -1.11
N ILE A 162 6.79 10.45 -0.18
CA ILE A 162 6.69 11.65 0.63
C ILE A 162 7.46 12.79 -0.04
N ASN A 163 6.77 13.91 -0.26
CA ASN A 163 7.31 15.12 -0.87
C ASN A 163 7.17 16.28 0.14
N PRO A 164 8.22 16.57 0.92
CA PRO A 164 8.27 17.77 1.71
C PRO A 164 8.04 19.01 0.83
N PRO A 165 7.34 20.04 1.35
CA PRO A 165 7.04 21.27 0.61
C PRO A 165 8.29 22.08 0.24
#